data_AF-A0A1W9KSN9-F1
#
_entry.id   AF-A0A1W9KSN9-F1
#
_cell.length_a   1.000
_cell.length_b   1.000
_cell.length_c   1.000
_cell.angle_alpha   90.00
_cell.angle_beta   90.00
_cell.angle_gamma   90.00
#
_symmetry.space_group_name_H-M   'P 1'
#
loop_
_entity.id
_entity.type
_entity.pdbx_description
1 polymer ?
#
loop_
_entity_poly.entity_id
_entity_poly.type
_entity_poly.pdbx_seq_one_letter_code
_entity_poly.pdbx_strand_id
1 'polypeptide(L)'
;MIEVAVTHRVDAAKRALIARHGLACIEIDLTLLTTKQRRIMVDQLQSAVIDDVQCKSWVFNPALARMVRSKELELEREDNKLLKAGQREEERQQWLDELSTERLIELLIPALKNYWLTEGYMSVDDGYKLLPQEVAARLGRRGFKDADDTVLLKKDGILHCLDDIRSRHLSKCSVGKWDGLARLAEEPSLQKYLTLGLMALKAYPSNLSVEDLDRVSKLRQKVKESLDAGQRTYARPASHDALIGRLFTPMCNAVSMPYGTLTALQEKIDARQAAEREKAAERARVEAERTAAIRRELQIEDAKWT
;
A
#
# COMPACT_ATOMS: atom_id res chain seq x y z
N MET A 1 34.60 -28.97 43.90
CA MET A 1 35.76 -29.86 43.71
C MET A 1 36.84 -29.07 42.99
N ILE A 2 38.08 -29.14 43.43
CA ILE A 2 39.22 -28.49 42.74
C ILE A 2 40.14 -29.63 42.34
N GLU A 3 40.33 -29.85 41.04
CA GLU A 3 41.29 -30.81 40.51
C GLU A 3 42.52 -30.01 40.04
N VAL A 4 43.67 -30.27 40.66
CA VAL A 4 44.93 -29.59 40.34
C VAL A 4 45.72 -30.50 39.40
N ALA A 5 45.94 -30.07 38.17
CA ALA A 5 46.63 -30.86 37.15
C ALA A 5 48.01 -30.25 36.84
N VAL A 6 49.05 -31.08 36.91
CA VAL A 6 50.43 -30.71 36.50
C VAL A 6 50.78 -31.30 35.14
N THR A 7 50.30 -32.50 34.82
CA THR A 7 50.57 -33.21 33.55
C THR A 7 49.35 -33.92 32.93
N HIS A 8 48.34 -34.28 33.73
CA HIS A 8 47.13 -34.97 33.25
C HIS A 8 45.89 -34.10 33.47
N ARG A 9 45.36 -33.55 32.38
CA ARG A 9 44.14 -32.73 32.40
C ARG A 9 42.89 -33.57 32.61
N VAL A 10 41.79 -32.94 33.02
CA VAL A 10 40.49 -33.62 33.13
C VAL A 10 40.06 -34.09 31.73
N ASP A 11 40.01 -35.40 31.51
CA ASP A 11 39.61 -35.98 30.23
C ASP A 11 38.07 -35.89 30.00
N ALA A 12 37.60 -36.32 28.83
CA ALA A 12 36.19 -36.28 28.48
C ALA A 12 35.33 -37.20 29.36
N ALA A 13 35.87 -38.34 29.82
CA ALA A 13 35.14 -39.30 30.64
C ALA A 13 34.92 -38.76 32.07
N LYS A 14 35.95 -38.19 32.68
CA LYS A 14 35.87 -37.48 33.96
C LYS A 14 34.96 -36.26 33.86
N ARG A 15 35.06 -35.46 32.79
CA ARG A 15 34.14 -34.33 32.53
C ARG A 15 32.68 -34.77 32.51
N ALA A 16 32.37 -35.86 31.82
CA ALA A 16 31.02 -36.41 31.76
C ALA A 16 30.51 -36.84 33.15
N LEU A 17 31.36 -37.47 33.98
CA LEU A 17 31.02 -37.83 35.35
C LEU A 17 30.77 -36.60 36.24
N ILE A 18 31.67 -35.61 36.19
CA ILE A 18 31.54 -34.35 36.93
C ILE A 18 30.23 -33.64 36.59
N ALA A 19 29.91 -33.54 35.30
CA ALA A 19 28.66 -32.95 34.82
C ALA A 19 27.43 -33.76 35.25
N ARG A 20 27.47 -35.10 35.13
CA ARG A 20 26.38 -36.01 35.53
C ARG A 20 26.04 -35.87 37.01
N HIS A 21 27.05 -35.71 37.87
CA HIS A 21 26.86 -35.53 39.30
C HIS A 21 26.61 -34.08 39.72
N GLY A 22 26.60 -33.13 38.78
CA GLY A 22 26.32 -31.72 39.06
C GLY A 22 27.41 -31.03 39.90
N LEU A 23 28.66 -31.53 39.87
CA LEU A 23 29.73 -31.07 40.75
C LEU A 23 30.47 -29.88 40.16
N ALA A 24 30.46 -28.74 40.85
CA ALA A 24 31.27 -27.60 40.44
C ALA A 24 32.77 -27.97 40.45
N CYS A 25 33.42 -27.80 39.30
CA CYS A 25 34.81 -28.15 39.10
C CYS A 25 35.57 -27.07 38.32
N ILE A 26 36.69 -26.66 38.91
CA ILE A 26 37.68 -25.79 38.30
C ILE A 26 38.96 -26.63 38.16
N GLU A 27 39.57 -26.56 36.99
CA GLU A 27 40.90 -27.10 36.71
C GLU A 27 41.90 -25.95 36.78
N ILE A 28 42.94 -26.16 37.58
CA ILE A 28 44.04 -25.20 37.73
C ILE A 28 45.23 -25.74 36.94
N ASP A 29 45.61 -25.04 35.87
CA ASP A 29 46.74 -25.37 35.02
C ASP A 29 48.01 -24.67 35.52
N LEU A 30 48.83 -25.43 36.26
CA LEU A 30 50.07 -24.92 36.84
C LEU A 30 51.17 -24.70 35.79
N THR A 31 51.03 -25.20 34.55
CA THR A 31 51.99 -24.92 33.47
C THR A 31 51.94 -23.47 33.00
N LEU A 32 50.78 -22.82 33.17
CA LEU A 32 50.58 -21.40 32.85
C LEU A 32 51.23 -20.47 33.88
N LEU A 33 51.53 -20.97 35.09
CA LEU A 33 52.18 -20.21 36.16
C LEU A 33 53.71 -20.14 36.01
N THR A 34 54.31 -21.02 35.21
CA THR A 34 55.76 -21.04 35.02
C THR A 34 56.23 -20.02 33.98
N THR A 35 56.53 -18.81 34.42
CA THR A 35 57.40 -17.90 33.66
C THR A 35 58.86 -18.37 33.77
N LYS A 36 59.30 -19.19 32.82
CA LYS A 36 60.71 -19.57 32.54
C LYS A 36 61.55 -20.24 33.65
N GLN A 37 61.10 -20.34 34.90
CA GLN A 37 61.82 -21.04 35.98
C GLN A 37 61.05 -22.30 36.43
N ARG A 38 61.77 -23.44 36.47
CA ARG A 38 61.24 -24.76 36.87
C ARG A 38 60.91 -24.89 38.37
N ARG A 39 61.09 -23.83 39.17
CA ARG A 39 60.89 -23.82 40.62
C ARG A 39 60.10 -22.57 41.00
N ILE A 40 58.93 -22.77 41.62
CA ILE A 40 58.07 -21.71 42.16
C ILE A 40 58.14 -21.82 43.68
N MET A 41 58.28 -20.70 44.40
CA MET A 41 58.21 -20.69 45.86
C MET A 41 56.76 -20.81 46.36
N VAL A 42 56.56 -21.32 47.58
CA VAL A 42 55.22 -21.64 48.11
C VAL A 42 54.31 -20.40 48.20
N ASP A 43 54.87 -19.26 48.57
CA ASP A 43 54.21 -17.95 48.61
C ASP A 43 53.75 -17.47 47.22
N GLN A 44 54.60 -17.66 46.21
CA GLN A 44 54.29 -17.34 44.82
C GLN A 44 53.21 -18.25 44.25
N LEU A 45 53.25 -19.55 44.57
CA LEU A 45 52.20 -20.50 44.19
C LEU A 45 50.87 -20.13 44.87
N GLN A 46 50.91 -19.74 46.14
CA GLN A 46 49.73 -19.34 46.89
C GLN A 46 49.08 -18.08 46.29
N SER A 47 49.86 -17.03 46.00
CA SER A 47 49.33 -15.83 45.36
C SER A 47 48.80 -16.12 43.95
N ALA A 48 49.49 -16.95 43.16
CA ALA A 48 49.01 -17.35 41.85
C ALA A 48 47.69 -18.14 41.90
N VAL A 49 47.59 -19.14 42.80
CA VAL A 49 46.36 -19.95 42.93
C VAL A 49 45.21 -19.14 43.52
N ILE A 50 45.46 -18.10 44.30
CA ILE A 50 44.39 -17.27 44.88
C ILE A 50 44.01 -16.13 43.93
N ASP A 51 44.97 -15.33 43.51
CA ASP A 51 44.77 -14.04 42.86
C ASP A 51 44.79 -14.13 41.32
N ASP A 52 45.52 -15.08 40.75
CA ASP A 52 45.66 -15.19 39.29
C ASP A 52 44.54 -16.04 38.68
N VAL A 53 43.73 -15.41 37.83
CA VAL A 53 42.62 -16.06 37.12
C VAL A 53 43.12 -16.80 35.87
N GLN A 54 44.30 -16.48 35.34
CA GLN A 54 44.80 -17.01 34.07
C GLN A 54 45.09 -18.51 34.11
N CYS A 55 45.44 -19.05 35.29
CA CYS A 55 45.66 -20.48 35.48
C CYS A 55 44.38 -21.28 35.77
N LYS A 56 43.21 -20.63 35.89
CA LYS A 56 41.96 -21.26 36.32
C LYS A 56 40.99 -21.38 35.14
N SER A 57 40.46 -22.57 34.93
CA SER A 57 39.40 -22.79 33.94
C SER A 57 38.24 -23.59 34.54
N TRP A 58 37.01 -23.21 34.18
CA TRP A 58 35.84 -23.98 34.57
C TRP A 58 35.78 -25.27 33.75
N VAL A 59 35.85 -26.41 34.43
CA VAL A 59 35.58 -27.73 33.83
C VAL A 59 34.07 -27.96 33.75
N PHE A 60 33.36 -27.62 34.83
CA PHE A 60 31.91 -27.59 34.87
C PHE A 60 31.44 -26.60 35.92
N ASN A 61 30.57 -25.68 35.51
CA ASN A 61 29.88 -24.76 36.41
C ASN A 61 28.38 -25.08 36.40
N PRO A 62 27.84 -25.72 37.46
CA PRO A 62 26.43 -26.09 37.54
C PRO A 62 25.48 -24.89 37.46
N ALA A 63 25.89 -23.72 37.97
CA ALA A 63 25.09 -22.52 37.89
C ALA A 63 25.03 -21.99 36.45
N LEU A 64 26.17 -21.92 35.77
CA LEU A 64 26.23 -21.54 34.36
C LEU A 64 25.44 -22.52 33.48
N ALA A 65 25.60 -23.83 33.69
CA ALA A 65 24.87 -24.85 32.95
C ALA A 65 23.34 -24.73 33.14
N ARG A 66 22.87 -24.39 34.34
CA ARG A 66 21.45 -24.09 34.59
C ARG A 66 21.00 -22.82 33.86
N MET A 67 21.80 -21.76 33.88
CA MET A 67 21.48 -20.52 33.18
C MET A 67 21.41 -20.73 31.66
N VAL A 68 22.38 -21.44 31.08
CA VAL A 68 22.39 -21.81 29.66
C VAL A 68 21.12 -22.58 29.32
N ARG A 69 20.79 -23.64 30.07
CA ARG A 69 19.57 -24.42 29.83
C ARG A 69 18.29 -23.59 29.94
N SER A 70 18.22 -22.68 30.92
CA SER A 70 17.07 -21.77 31.07
C SER A 70 16.92 -20.87 29.85
N LYS A 71 18.04 -20.36 29.33
CA LYS A 71 18.06 -19.50 28.15
C LYS A 71 17.75 -20.27 26.87
N GLU A 72 18.25 -21.49 26.71
CA GLU A 72 17.88 -22.38 25.61
C GLU A 72 16.37 -22.65 25.61
N LEU A 73 15.77 -22.93 26.77
CA LEU A 73 14.32 -23.13 26.87
C LEU A 73 13.53 -21.85 26.58
N GLU A 74 14.03 -20.68 26.97
CA GLU A 74 13.43 -19.39 26.59
C GLU A 74 13.48 -19.19 25.07
N LEU A 75 14.62 -19.44 24.45
CA LEU A 75 14.79 -19.35 23.00
C LEU A 75 13.89 -20.34 22.25
N GLU A 76 13.81 -21.60 22.68
CA GLU A 76 12.89 -22.59 22.09
C GLU A 76 11.43 -22.14 22.19
N ARG A 77 11.04 -21.52 23.31
CA ARG A 77 9.67 -20.98 23.47
C ARG A 77 9.42 -19.80 22.55
N GLU A 78 10.39 -18.93 22.36
CA GLU A 78 10.31 -17.79 21.45
C GLU A 78 10.25 -18.27 19.99
N ASP A 79 11.11 -19.21 19.60
CA ASP A 79 11.13 -19.80 18.27
C ASP A 79 9.79 -20.48 17.95
N ASN A 80 9.27 -21.29 18.87
CA ASN A 80 7.93 -21.89 18.73
C ASN A 80 6.81 -20.86 18.61
N LYS A 81 6.91 -19.69 19.27
CA LYS A 81 5.92 -18.61 19.12
C LYS A 81 6.03 -17.96 17.75
N LEU A 82 7.24 -17.73 17.25
CA LEU A 82 7.48 -17.15 15.94
C LEU A 82 6.99 -18.08 14.82
N LEU A 83 7.30 -19.38 14.91
CA LEU A 83 6.81 -20.38 13.95
C LEU A 83 5.28 -20.42 13.90
N LYS A 84 4.61 -20.45 15.07
CA LYS A 84 3.14 -20.42 15.13
C LYS A 84 2.55 -19.11 14.62
N ALA A 85 3.21 -17.98 14.85
CA ALA A 85 2.78 -16.70 14.31
C ALA A 85 2.91 -16.66 12.78
N GLY A 86 4.00 -17.18 12.24
CA GLY A 86 4.21 -17.33 10.79
C GLY A 86 3.17 -18.22 10.14
N GLN A 87 2.90 -19.40 10.72
CA GLN A 87 1.86 -20.31 10.23
C GLN A 87 0.49 -19.65 10.17
N ARG A 88 0.09 -18.93 11.24
CA ARG A 88 -1.19 -18.20 11.26
C ARG A 88 -1.28 -17.10 10.21
N GLU A 89 -0.16 -16.43 9.96
CA GLU A 89 -0.10 -15.39 8.92
C GLU A 89 -0.19 -16.01 7.52
N GLU A 90 0.47 -17.14 7.27
CA GLU A 90 0.34 -17.90 6.01
C GLU A 90 -1.09 -18.39 5.79
N GLU A 91 -1.71 -19.00 6.80
CA GLU A 91 -3.12 -19.42 6.79
C GLU A 91 -4.05 -18.23 6.47
N ARG A 92 -3.81 -17.06 7.08
CA ARG A 92 -4.57 -15.84 6.81
C ARG A 92 -4.40 -15.36 5.36
N GLN A 93 -3.18 -15.38 4.83
CA GLN A 93 -2.93 -14.97 3.45
C GLN A 93 -3.58 -15.93 2.44
N GLN A 94 -3.52 -17.24 2.71
CA GLN A 94 -4.20 -18.26 1.92
C GLN A 94 -5.72 -18.06 1.95
N TRP A 95 -6.30 -17.88 3.15
CA TRP A 95 -7.72 -17.57 3.30
C TRP A 95 -8.12 -16.35 2.47
N LEU A 96 -7.37 -15.25 2.55
CA LEU A 96 -7.63 -14.06 1.73
C LEU A 96 -7.53 -14.33 0.21
N ASP A 97 -6.59 -15.18 -0.21
CA ASP A 97 -6.41 -15.55 -1.61
C ASP A 97 -7.56 -16.45 -2.13
N GLU A 98 -8.16 -17.26 -1.26
CA GLU A 98 -9.29 -18.16 -1.57
C GLU A 98 -10.64 -17.44 -1.65
N LEU A 99 -10.80 -16.26 -1.03
CA LEU A 99 -12.05 -15.49 -1.08
C LEU A 99 -12.49 -15.23 -2.52
N SER A 100 -13.81 -15.25 -2.79
CA SER A 100 -14.34 -14.88 -4.12
C SER A 100 -14.17 -13.38 -4.40
N THR A 101 -14.24 -12.99 -5.68
CA THR A 101 -14.12 -11.58 -6.08
C THR A 101 -15.26 -10.75 -5.50
N GLU A 102 -16.47 -11.29 -5.48
CA GLU A 102 -17.66 -10.68 -4.89
C GLU A 102 -17.45 -10.44 -3.40
N ARG A 103 -16.90 -11.43 -2.68
CA ARG A 103 -16.62 -11.29 -1.25
C ARG A 103 -15.58 -10.22 -0.97
N LEU A 104 -14.53 -10.13 -1.78
CA LEU A 104 -13.53 -9.06 -1.67
C LEU A 104 -14.16 -7.66 -1.88
N ILE A 105 -15.07 -7.52 -2.86
CA ILE A 105 -15.80 -6.26 -3.12
C ILE A 105 -16.68 -5.90 -1.92
N GLU A 106 -17.40 -6.86 -1.34
CA GLU A 106 -18.23 -6.65 -0.14
C GLU A 106 -17.42 -6.18 1.07
N LEU A 107 -16.20 -6.71 1.24
CA LEU A 107 -15.34 -6.42 2.38
C LEU A 107 -14.60 -5.08 2.28
N LEU A 108 -14.42 -4.55 1.07
CA LEU A 108 -13.56 -3.37 0.86
C LEU A 108 -14.07 -2.13 1.59
N ILE A 109 -15.35 -1.74 1.42
CA ILE A 109 -15.89 -0.54 2.07
C ILE A 109 -15.93 -0.68 3.60
N PRO A 110 -16.41 -1.78 4.20
CA PRO A 110 -16.30 -2.01 5.64
C PRO A 110 -14.86 -1.92 6.15
N ALA A 111 -13.90 -2.57 5.47
CA ALA A 111 -12.49 -2.53 5.86
C ALA A 111 -11.92 -1.12 5.83
N LEU A 112 -12.25 -0.35 4.79
CA LEU A 112 -11.87 1.06 4.65
C LEU A 112 -12.45 1.91 5.78
N LYS A 113 -13.73 1.74 6.12
CA LYS A 113 -14.37 2.45 7.23
C LYS A 113 -13.66 2.20 8.56
N ASN A 114 -13.36 0.93 8.85
CA ASN A 114 -12.61 0.57 10.05
C ASN A 114 -11.21 1.21 10.05
N TYR A 115 -10.52 1.15 8.91
CA TYR A 115 -9.19 1.70 8.76
C TYR A 115 -9.15 3.23 8.90
N TRP A 116 -10.12 3.98 8.35
CA TRP A 116 -10.18 5.44 8.49
C TRP A 116 -10.45 5.92 9.93
N LEU A 117 -10.97 5.03 10.78
CA LEU A 117 -11.26 5.29 12.20
C LEU A 117 -10.12 4.84 13.12
N THR A 118 -9.49 3.70 12.83
CA THR A 118 -8.55 3.04 13.76
C THR A 118 -7.13 2.93 13.24
N GLU A 119 -6.91 3.16 11.94
CA GLU A 119 -5.67 2.86 11.22
C GLU A 119 -5.21 1.39 11.37
N GLY A 120 -6.11 0.52 11.79
CA GLY A 120 -5.83 -0.86 12.13
C GLY A 120 -6.63 -1.87 11.31
N TYR A 121 -6.41 -3.14 11.65
CA TYR A 121 -7.08 -4.27 11.04
C TYR A 121 -8.57 -4.29 11.37
N MET A 122 -9.38 -4.66 10.39
CA MET A 122 -10.76 -5.10 10.63
C MET A 122 -10.74 -6.60 10.89
N SER A 123 -11.45 -7.06 11.94
CA SER A 123 -11.68 -8.48 12.15
C SER A 123 -12.89 -8.94 11.34
N VAL A 124 -12.75 -10.05 10.61
CA VAL A 124 -13.77 -10.61 9.72
C VAL A 124 -13.88 -12.11 9.94
N ASP A 125 -15.09 -12.65 9.75
CA ASP A 125 -15.40 -14.08 9.86
C ASP A 125 -14.86 -14.66 11.18
N ASP A 126 -14.13 -15.77 11.15
CA ASP A 126 -13.58 -16.48 12.32
C ASP A 126 -12.43 -15.74 13.04
N GLY A 127 -12.42 -14.41 13.00
CA GLY A 127 -11.43 -13.56 13.65
C GLY A 127 -10.20 -13.26 12.81
N TYR A 128 -10.24 -13.52 11.50
CA TYR A 128 -9.18 -13.12 10.60
C TYR A 128 -9.06 -11.61 10.53
N LYS A 129 -7.82 -11.13 10.55
CA LYS A 129 -7.49 -9.71 10.47
C LYS A 129 -7.26 -9.31 9.03
N LEU A 130 -7.78 -8.13 8.67
CA LEU A 130 -7.83 -7.66 7.30
C LEU A 130 -7.43 -6.18 7.23
N LEU A 131 -6.55 -5.84 6.28
CA LEU A 131 -6.32 -4.46 5.85
C LEU A 131 -6.98 -4.19 4.49
N PRO A 132 -7.53 -2.98 4.27
CA PRO A 132 -8.16 -2.65 2.99
C PRO A 132 -7.18 -2.72 1.81
N GLN A 133 -5.90 -2.44 2.02
CA GLN A 133 -4.85 -2.55 1.00
C GLN A 133 -4.66 -4.00 0.53
N GLU A 134 -4.83 -4.98 1.41
CA GLU A 134 -4.69 -6.41 1.07
C GLU A 134 -5.84 -6.90 0.19
N VAL A 135 -7.06 -6.39 0.43
CA VAL A 135 -8.22 -6.64 -0.42
C VAL A 135 -8.07 -5.94 -1.76
N ALA A 136 -7.67 -4.66 -1.73
CA ALA A 136 -7.44 -3.87 -2.93
C ALA A 136 -6.38 -4.50 -3.86
N ALA A 137 -5.25 -4.95 -3.31
CA ALA A 137 -4.20 -5.64 -4.08
C ALA A 137 -4.70 -6.93 -4.74
N ARG A 138 -5.58 -7.69 -4.05
CA ARG A 138 -6.21 -8.89 -4.61
C ARG A 138 -7.21 -8.56 -5.72
N LEU A 139 -8.02 -7.52 -5.54
CA LEU A 139 -8.90 -7.02 -6.59
C LEU A 139 -8.09 -6.55 -7.82
N GLY A 140 -6.93 -5.91 -7.59
CA GLY A 140 -5.94 -5.58 -8.63
C GLY A 140 -5.52 -6.78 -9.46
N ARG A 141 -5.07 -7.86 -8.79
CA ARG A 141 -4.68 -9.12 -9.43
C ARG A 141 -5.83 -9.80 -10.20
N ARG A 142 -7.09 -9.48 -9.85
CA ARG A 142 -8.31 -10.05 -10.47
C ARG A 142 -8.95 -9.17 -11.54
N GLY A 143 -8.23 -8.14 -12.00
CA GLY A 143 -8.63 -7.33 -13.17
C GLY A 143 -9.21 -5.96 -12.85
N PHE A 144 -9.31 -5.57 -11.57
CA PHE A 144 -9.68 -4.20 -11.20
C PHE A 144 -8.45 -3.30 -11.20
N LYS A 145 -8.23 -2.58 -12.31
CA LYS A 145 -7.07 -1.70 -12.46
C LYS A 145 -7.02 -0.63 -11.37
N ASP A 146 -5.82 -0.37 -10.87
CA ASP A 146 -5.52 0.66 -9.87
C ASP A 146 -6.40 0.55 -8.60
N ALA A 147 -6.85 -0.66 -8.25
CA ALA A 147 -7.68 -0.88 -7.06
C ALA A 147 -6.96 -0.51 -5.75
N ASP A 148 -5.63 -0.57 -5.74
CA ASP A 148 -4.74 -0.23 -4.64
C ASP A 148 -4.26 1.23 -4.66
N ASP A 149 -4.80 2.08 -5.55
CA ASP A 149 -4.43 3.49 -5.61
C ASP A 149 -4.71 4.20 -4.27
N THR A 150 -3.69 4.85 -3.73
CA THR A 150 -3.77 5.69 -2.54
C THR A 150 -4.85 6.76 -2.63
N VAL A 151 -5.08 7.36 -3.81
CA VAL A 151 -6.11 8.41 -4.00
C VAL A 151 -7.52 7.82 -3.88
N LEU A 152 -7.68 6.54 -4.26
CA LEU A 152 -8.93 5.80 -4.16
C LEU A 152 -9.23 5.42 -2.69
N LEU A 153 -8.23 4.90 -1.97
CA LEU A 153 -8.39 4.27 -0.65
C LEU A 153 -8.20 5.21 0.55
N LYS A 154 -7.47 6.32 0.42
CA LYS A 154 -7.17 7.20 1.55
C LYS A 154 -8.43 7.77 2.22
N LYS A 155 -8.30 8.17 3.48
CA LYS A 155 -9.30 9.01 4.14
C LYS A 155 -9.42 10.31 3.35
N ASP A 156 -10.65 10.73 3.07
CA ASP A 156 -10.95 11.83 2.15
C ASP A 156 -10.52 11.59 0.70
N GLY A 157 -10.30 10.33 0.32
CA GLY A 157 -10.14 9.89 -1.06
C GLY A 157 -11.46 9.66 -1.77
N ILE A 158 -11.39 9.09 -2.97
CA ILE A 158 -12.56 8.91 -3.85
C ILE A 158 -13.62 8.03 -3.16
N LEU A 159 -13.25 6.85 -2.64
CA LEU A 159 -14.21 5.93 -2.03
C LEU A 159 -14.82 6.51 -0.74
N HIS A 160 -14.05 7.30 0.02
CA HIS A 160 -14.57 7.99 1.20
C HIS A 160 -15.65 9.01 0.81
N CYS A 161 -15.37 9.87 -0.18
CA CYS A 161 -16.32 10.86 -0.66
C CYS A 161 -17.60 10.23 -1.23
N LEU A 162 -17.48 9.15 -1.99
CA LEU A 162 -18.62 8.43 -2.56
C LEU A 162 -19.45 7.73 -1.48
N ASP A 163 -18.79 7.08 -0.52
CA ASP A 163 -19.49 6.45 0.61
C ASP A 163 -20.16 7.47 1.53
N ASP A 164 -19.56 8.64 1.73
CA ASP A 164 -20.14 9.74 2.49
C ASP A 164 -21.43 10.27 1.83
N ILE A 165 -21.41 10.49 0.50
CA ILE A 165 -22.62 10.85 -0.27
C ILE A 165 -23.71 9.77 -0.11
N ARG A 166 -23.36 8.49 -0.25
CA ARG A 166 -24.28 7.36 -0.09
C ARG A 166 -24.85 7.29 1.33
N SER A 167 -24.00 7.40 2.35
CA SER A 167 -24.39 7.32 3.76
C SER A 167 -25.30 8.47 4.16
N ARG A 168 -25.06 9.67 3.62
CA ARG A 168 -25.89 10.86 3.89
C ARG A 168 -27.22 10.85 3.15
N HIS A 169 -27.34 10.15 2.02
CA HIS A 169 -28.63 9.85 1.41
C HIS A 169 -29.52 9.02 2.34
N LEU A 170 -28.94 8.06 3.07
CA LEU A 170 -29.65 7.25 4.07
C LEU A 170 -29.97 8.02 5.37
N SER A 171 -29.26 9.12 5.63
CA SER A 171 -29.45 9.93 6.83
C SER A 171 -30.64 10.89 6.72
N LYS A 172 -31.40 10.99 7.82
CA LYS A 172 -32.50 11.97 7.97
C LYS A 172 -31.99 13.40 8.19
N CYS A 173 -30.74 13.58 8.64
CA CYS A 173 -30.15 14.91 8.87
C CYS A 173 -29.83 15.59 7.55
N SER A 174 -30.30 16.82 7.34
CA SER A 174 -30.04 17.61 6.12
C SER A 174 -28.67 18.28 6.10
N VAL A 175 -28.02 18.44 7.26
CA VAL A 175 -26.76 19.17 7.39
C VAL A 175 -25.60 18.40 6.76
N GLY A 176 -24.78 19.11 5.98
CA GLY A 176 -23.55 18.58 5.40
C GLY A 176 -23.75 17.60 4.25
N LYS A 177 -24.94 17.47 3.65
CA LYS A 177 -25.16 16.55 2.50
C LYS A 177 -24.25 16.81 1.28
N TRP A 178 -23.62 17.98 1.22
CA TRP A 178 -22.71 18.40 0.17
C TRP A 178 -21.22 18.10 0.45
N ASP A 179 -20.78 17.83 1.69
CA ASP A 179 -19.33 17.90 2.00
C ASP A 179 -18.49 16.88 1.22
N GLY A 180 -19.03 15.68 0.96
CA GLY A 180 -18.35 14.67 0.15
C GLY A 180 -18.07 15.18 -1.27
N LEU A 181 -18.97 15.97 -1.84
CA LEU A 181 -18.78 16.59 -3.15
C LEU A 181 -17.94 17.87 -3.07
N ALA A 182 -18.07 18.65 -1.99
CA ALA A 182 -17.22 19.82 -1.71
C ALA A 182 -15.74 19.42 -1.71
N ARG A 183 -15.40 18.34 -1.00
CA ARG A 183 -14.03 17.81 -0.93
C ARG A 183 -13.48 17.44 -2.31
N LEU A 184 -14.28 16.78 -3.16
CA LEU A 184 -13.88 16.47 -4.54
C LEU A 184 -13.64 17.74 -5.38
N ALA A 185 -14.35 18.84 -5.09
CA ALA A 185 -14.22 20.09 -5.82
C ALA A 185 -13.05 20.95 -5.34
N GLU A 186 -12.77 20.94 -4.04
CA GLU A 186 -11.75 21.76 -3.39
C GLU A 186 -10.35 21.16 -3.55
N GLU A 187 -10.21 19.84 -3.41
CA GLU A 187 -8.93 19.14 -3.43
C GLU A 187 -8.41 18.99 -4.87
N PRO A 188 -7.26 19.60 -5.25
CA PRO A 188 -6.77 19.59 -6.63
C PRO A 188 -6.51 18.18 -7.18
N SER A 189 -6.08 17.26 -6.31
CA SER A 189 -5.81 15.86 -6.68
C SER A 189 -7.09 15.08 -7.03
N LEU A 190 -8.26 15.52 -6.53
CA LEU A 190 -9.55 14.86 -6.66
C LEU A 190 -10.48 15.53 -7.68
N GLN A 191 -10.20 16.76 -8.11
CA GLN A 191 -11.03 17.50 -9.07
C GLN A 191 -11.32 16.70 -10.35
N LYS A 192 -10.35 15.91 -10.83
CA LYS A 192 -10.53 15.02 -11.99
C LYS A 192 -11.65 13.99 -11.80
N TYR A 193 -11.95 13.60 -10.56
CA TYR A 193 -13.00 12.64 -10.20
C TYR A 193 -14.33 13.30 -9.81
N LEU A 194 -14.45 14.63 -9.92
CA LEU A 194 -15.66 15.34 -9.52
C LEU A 194 -16.91 14.87 -10.27
N THR A 195 -16.74 14.40 -11.52
CA THR A 195 -17.81 13.79 -12.31
C THR A 195 -18.43 12.57 -11.63
N LEU A 196 -17.65 11.76 -10.90
CA LEU A 196 -18.14 10.62 -10.12
C LEU A 196 -19.01 11.07 -8.95
N GLY A 197 -18.61 12.13 -8.24
CA GLY A 197 -19.42 12.70 -7.15
C GLY A 197 -20.76 13.26 -7.64
N LEU A 198 -20.78 13.89 -8.81
CA LEU A 198 -22.02 14.35 -9.45
C LEU A 198 -22.92 13.18 -9.87
N MET A 199 -22.34 12.09 -10.38
CA MET A 199 -23.07 10.85 -10.66
C MET A 199 -23.62 10.22 -9.38
N ALA A 200 -22.85 10.23 -8.29
CA ALA A 200 -23.27 9.72 -6.99
C ALA A 200 -24.46 10.49 -6.44
N LEU A 201 -24.45 11.83 -6.48
CA LEU A 201 -25.61 12.64 -6.06
C LEU A 201 -26.87 12.37 -6.90
N LYS A 202 -26.70 12.03 -8.18
CA LYS A 202 -27.83 11.65 -9.04
C LYS A 202 -28.36 10.26 -8.68
N ALA A 203 -27.47 9.30 -8.39
CA ALA A 203 -27.83 7.93 -8.03
C ALA A 203 -28.41 7.82 -6.60
N TYR A 204 -27.98 8.70 -5.70
CA TYR A 204 -28.37 8.74 -4.30
C TYR A 204 -29.00 10.12 -3.98
N PRO A 205 -30.26 10.36 -4.41
CA PRO A 205 -30.89 11.66 -4.30
C PRO A 205 -31.07 12.05 -2.84
N SER A 206 -30.40 13.10 -2.40
CA SER A 206 -30.47 13.57 -1.02
C SER A 206 -31.29 14.86 -0.94
N ASN A 207 -32.03 15.05 0.15
CA ASN A 207 -32.76 16.30 0.43
C ASN A 207 -31.76 17.43 0.73
N LEU A 208 -31.17 17.97 -0.33
CA LEU A 208 -30.26 19.12 -0.30
C LEU A 208 -31.03 20.40 0.00
N SER A 209 -30.36 21.35 0.66
CA SER A 209 -30.91 22.70 0.83
C SER A 209 -30.99 23.42 -0.52
N VAL A 210 -31.79 24.49 -0.59
CA VAL A 210 -31.90 25.32 -1.80
C VAL A 210 -30.53 25.92 -2.18
N GLU A 211 -29.76 26.33 -1.18
CA GLU A 211 -28.40 26.85 -1.38
C GLU A 211 -27.45 25.78 -1.92
N ASP A 212 -27.49 24.56 -1.37
CA ASP A 212 -26.66 23.46 -1.86
C ASP A 212 -27.05 23.07 -3.28
N LEU A 213 -28.35 23.07 -3.62
CA LEU A 213 -28.81 22.81 -4.98
C LEU A 213 -28.26 23.85 -5.99
N ASP A 214 -28.23 25.13 -5.61
CA ASP A 214 -27.62 26.19 -6.43
C ASP A 214 -26.10 25.99 -6.59
N ARG A 215 -25.40 25.59 -5.53
CA ARG A 215 -23.97 25.25 -5.60
C ARG A 215 -23.72 24.05 -6.52
N VAL A 216 -24.53 22.99 -6.40
CA VAL A 216 -24.46 21.80 -7.29
C VAL A 216 -24.70 22.20 -8.74
N SER A 217 -25.69 23.04 -9.02
CA SER A 217 -26.04 23.45 -10.38
C SER A 217 -24.92 24.25 -11.03
N LYS A 218 -24.35 25.23 -10.30
CA LYS A 218 -23.16 25.99 -10.71
C LYS A 218 -21.97 25.08 -10.98
N LEU A 219 -21.75 24.09 -10.11
CA LEU A 219 -20.65 23.16 -10.29
C LEU A 219 -20.85 22.25 -11.51
N ARG A 220 -22.06 21.75 -11.73
CA ARG A 220 -22.41 20.98 -12.95
C ARG A 220 -22.16 21.78 -14.21
N GLN A 221 -22.57 23.05 -14.22
CA GLN A 221 -22.36 23.94 -15.35
C GLN A 221 -20.86 24.17 -15.61
N LYS A 222 -20.08 24.47 -14.55
CA LYS A 222 -18.63 24.65 -14.64
C LYS A 222 -17.91 23.41 -15.20
N VAL A 223 -18.27 22.22 -14.72
CA VAL A 223 -17.70 20.95 -15.20
C VAL A 223 -18.04 20.74 -16.67
N LYS A 224 -19.30 21.00 -17.07
CA LYS A 224 -19.75 20.87 -18.46
C LYS A 224 -18.98 21.82 -19.38
N GLU A 225 -18.89 23.10 -19.04
CA GLU A 225 -18.18 24.11 -19.84
C GLU A 225 -16.69 23.76 -20.02
N SER A 226 -16.05 23.29 -18.95
CA SER A 226 -14.65 22.88 -18.98
C SER A 226 -14.42 21.67 -19.90
N LEU A 227 -15.28 20.64 -19.83
CA LEU A 227 -15.22 19.46 -20.70
C LEU A 227 -15.59 19.80 -22.16
N ASP A 228 -16.52 20.72 -22.39
CA ASP A 228 -16.88 21.20 -23.72
C ASP A 228 -15.77 22.05 -24.36
N ALA A 229 -15.02 22.79 -23.53
CA ALA A 229 -13.82 23.51 -23.94
C ALA A 229 -12.60 22.59 -24.20
N GLY A 230 -12.68 21.29 -23.92
CA GLY A 230 -11.57 20.36 -24.11
C GLY A 230 -10.56 20.34 -22.95
N GLN A 231 -10.89 20.92 -21.80
CA GLN A 231 -9.98 20.99 -20.65
C GLN A 231 -9.97 19.67 -19.87
N ARG A 232 -8.79 19.29 -19.36
CA ARG A 232 -8.58 18.01 -18.65
C ARG A 232 -8.87 18.07 -17.14
N THR A 233 -9.18 19.25 -16.60
CA THR A 233 -9.34 19.50 -15.15
C THR A 233 -10.34 18.56 -14.47
N TYR A 234 -11.46 18.28 -15.13
CA TYR A 234 -12.55 17.43 -14.61
C TYR A 234 -12.68 16.10 -15.37
N ALA A 235 -11.69 15.76 -16.19
CA ALA A 235 -11.70 14.53 -16.96
C ALA A 235 -11.08 13.39 -16.14
N ARG A 236 -11.91 12.40 -15.78
CA ARG A 236 -11.50 11.30 -14.91
C ARG A 236 -10.76 10.20 -15.70
N PRO A 237 -9.73 9.58 -15.12
CA PRO A 237 -9.28 8.26 -15.55
C PRO A 237 -10.38 7.23 -15.36
N ALA A 238 -10.59 6.36 -16.35
CA ALA A 238 -11.58 5.28 -16.29
C ALA A 238 -11.06 4.01 -15.59
N SER A 239 -9.84 4.02 -15.03
CA SER A 239 -9.24 2.84 -14.39
C SER A 239 -10.05 2.32 -13.21
N HIS A 240 -10.61 3.24 -12.41
CA HIS A 240 -11.40 2.90 -11.23
C HIS A 240 -12.88 2.60 -11.53
N ASP A 241 -13.37 2.91 -12.74
CA ASP A 241 -14.80 2.90 -13.07
C ASP A 241 -15.43 1.49 -12.89
N ALA A 242 -14.70 0.43 -13.23
CA ALA A 242 -15.16 -0.95 -13.06
C ALA A 242 -15.37 -1.33 -11.58
N LEU A 243 -14.43 -0.95 -10.70
CA LEU A 243 -14.53 -1.23 -9.27
C LEU A 243 -15.64 -0.38 -8.62
N ILE A 244 -15.69 0.91 -8.95
CA ILE A 244 -16.70 1.84 -8.43
C ILE A 244 -18.10 1.40 -8.85
N GLY A 245 -18.29 0.96 -10.10
CA GLY A 245 -19.57 0.45 -10.58
C GLY A 245 -20.05 -0.80 -9.82
N ARG A 246 -19.14 -1.62 -9.30
CA ARG A 246 -19.46 -2.81 -8.48
C ARG A 246 -19.71 -2.48 -7.01
N LEU A 247 -18.95 -1.56 -6.45
CA LEU A 247 -19.13 -1.10 -5.05
C LEU A 247 -20.41 -0.26 -4.88
N PHE A 248 -20.75 0.53 -5.89
CA PHE A 248 -21.89 1.44 -5.89
C PHE A 248 -22.83 1.10 -7.04
N THR A 249 -23.51 -0.05 -6.95
CA THR A 249 -24.36 -0.60 -8.03
C THR A 249 -25.32 0.40 -8.68
N PRO A 250 -26.03 1.29 -7.94
CA PRO A 250 -26.87 2.34 -8.54
C PRO A 250 -26.14 3.30 -9.49
N MET A 251 -24.82 3.46 -9.36
CA MET A 251 -23.99 4.30 -10.23
C MET A 251 -23.51 3.57 -11.49
N CYS A 252 -23.64 2.26 -11.58
CA CYS A 252 -23.04 1.44 -12.65
C CYS A 252 -23.37 1.96 -14.06
N ASN A 253 -24.66 2.27 -14.32
CA ASN A 253 -25.10 2.80 -15.62
C ASN A 253 -24.50 4.17 -15.93
N ALA A 254 -24.35 5.04 -14.91
CA ALA A 254 -23.81 6.37 -15.09
C ALA A 254 -22.29 6.36 -15.30
N VAL A 255 -21.60 5.49 -14.56
CA VAL A 255 -20.13 5.32 -14.64
C VAL A 255 -19.72 4.69 -15.97
N SER A 256 -20.56 3.80 -16.52
CA SER A 256 -20.32 3.18 -17.84
C SER A 256 -20.39 4.18 -19.01
N MET A 257 -20.92 5.38 -18.79
CA MET A 257 -20.98 6.40 -19.84
C MET A 257 -19.58 6.98 -20.08
N PRO A 258 -19.15 7.10 -21.36
CA PRO A 258 -17.82 7.62 -21.69
C PRO A 258 -17.66 9.10 -21.35
N TYR A 259 -18.77 9.82 -21.13
CA TYR A 259 -18.74 11.25 -20.83
C TYR A 259 -17.96 11.57 -19.54
N GLY A 260 -17.07 12.55 -19.64
CA GLY A 260 -16.21 13.00 -18.55
C GLY A 260 -15.00 12.09 -18.30
N THR A 261 -14.73 11.10 -19.16
CA THR A 261 -13.50 10.31 -19.13
C THR A 261 -12.39 10.97 -19.96
N LEU A 262 -11.12 10.71 -19.60
CA LEU A 262 -9.97 11.20 -20.35
C LEU A 262 -9.94 10.68 -21.80
N THR A 263 -10.34 9.42 -22.02
CA THR A 263 -10.37 8.81 -23.36
C THR A 263 -11.38 9.50 -24.25
N ALA A 264 -12.62 9.67 -23.80
CA ALA A 264 -13.66 10.34 -24.57
C ALA A 264 -13.33 11.82 -24.84
N LEU A 265 -12.68 12.50 -23.89
CA LEU A 265 -12.22 13.87 -24.09
C LEU A 265 -11.14 13.94 -25.18
N GLN A 266 -10.19 13.00 -25.16
CA GLN A 266 -9.13 12.94 -26.17
C GLN A 266 -9.70 12.68 -27.57
N GLU A 267 -10.62 11.72 -27.69
CA GLU A 267 -11.33 11.45 -28.95
C GLU A 267 -12.07 12.69 -29.49
N LYS A 268 -12.71 13.46 -28.60
CA LYS A 268 -13.39 14.71 -28.96
C LYS A 268 -12.42 15.79 -29.45
N ILE A 269 -11.25 15.93 -28.80
CA ILE A 269 -10.21 16.86 -29.21
C ILE A 269 -9.66 16.47 -30.58
N ASP A 270 -9.35 15.19 -30.77
CA ASP A 270 -8.78 14.69 -32.02
C ASP A 270 -9.77 14.82 -33.19
N ALA A 271 -11.06 14.52 -32.96
CA ALA A 271 -12.12 14.73 -33.94
C ALA A 271 -12.27 16.20 -34.33
N ARG A 272 -12.17 17.13 -33.37
CA ARG A 272 -12.23 18.57 -33.64
C ARG A 272 -11.03 19.04 -34.47
N GLN A 273 -9.83 18.61 -34.11
CA GLN A 273 -8.61 18.92 -34.87
C GLN A 273 -8.66 18.35 -36.29
N ALA A 274 -9.17 17.13 -36.46
CA ALA A 274 -9.35 16.52 -37.77
C ALA A 274 -10.32 17.33 -38.66
N ALA A 275 -11.47 17.74 -38.10
CA ALA A 275 -12.44 18.57 -38.82
C ALA A 275 -11.90 19.98 -39.16
N GLU A 276 -11.09 20.57 -38.29
CA GLU A 276 -10.42 21.85 -38.57
C GLU A 276 -9.36 21.71 -39.67
N ARG A 277 -8.58 20.61 -39.68
CA ARG A 277 -7.64 20.28 -40.75
C ARG A 277 -8.34 20.08 -42.09
N GLU A 278 -9.47 19.38 -42.11
CA GLU A 278 -10.26 19.16 -43.32
C GLU A 278 -10.82 20.49 -43.88
N LYS A 279 -11.36 21.35 -43.01
CA LYS A 279 -11.82 22.69 -43.40
C LYS A 279 -10.68 23.59 -43.90
N ALA A 280 -9.50 23.50 -43.29
CA ALA A 280 -8.33 24.24 -43.72
C ALA A 280 -7.80 23.73 -45.08
N ALA A 281 -7.78 22.41 -45.28
CA ALA A 281 -7.40 21.80 -46.55
C ALA A 281 -8.37 22.19 -47.68
N GLU A 282 -9.68 22.19 -47.41
CA GLU A 282 -10.69 22.63 -48.39
C GLU A 282 -10.53 24.11 -48.74
N ARG A 283 -10.31 24.98 -47.74
CA ARG A 283 -10.04 26.41 -47.99
C ARG A 283 -8.78 26.61 -48.83
N ALA A 284 -7.71 25.89 -48.51
CA ALA A 284 -6.46 25.93 -49.27
C ALA A 284 -6.65 25.41 -50.71
N ARG A 285 -7.48 24.38 -50.92
CA ARG A 285 -7.82 23.88 -52.26
C ARG A 285 -8.57 24.94 -53.07
N VAL A 286 -9.61 25.55 -52.50
CA VAL A 286 -10.39 26.59 -53.16
C VAL A 286 -9.51 27.82 -53.47
N GLU A 287 -8.62 28.21 -52.57
CA GLU A 287 -7.70 29.33 -52.79
C GLU A 287 -6.63 29.01 -53.85
N ALA A 288 -6.10 27.78 -53.87
CA ALA A 288 -5.20 27.31 -54.92
C ALA A 288 -5.89 27.28 -56.29
N GLU A 289 -7.15 26.85 -56.37
CA GLU A 289 -7.93 26.89 -57.60
C GLU A 289 -8.18 28.34 -58.08
N ARG A 290 -8.53 29.26 -57.17
CA ARG A 290 -8.70 30.68 -57.48
C ARG A 290 -7.41 31.31 -57.99
N THR A 291 -6.29 31.08 -57.31
CA THR A 291 -4.99 31.63 -57.72
C THR A 291 -4.51 31.03 -59.06
N ALA A 292 -4.76 29.74 -59.30
CA ALA A 292 -4.48 29.11 -60.58
C ALA A 292 -5.35 29.68 -61.73
N ALA A 293 -6.62 29.99 -61.47
CA ALA A 293 -7.51 30.62 -62.45
C ALA A 293 -7.04 32.03 -62.82
N ILE A 294 -6.71 32.87 -61.83
CA ILE A 294 -6.17 34.22 -62.06
C ILE A 294 -4.85 34.16 -62.85
N ARG A 295 -3.97 33.20 -62.53
CA ARG A 295 -2.71 33.00 -63.27
C ARG A 295 -2.95 32.60 -64.73
N ARG A 296 -3.97 31.79 -65.01
CA ARG A 296 -4.34 31.44 -66.40
C ARG A 296 -4.88 32.65 -67.16
N GLU A 297 -5.71 33.49 -66.53
CA GLU A 297 -6.22 34.70 -67.17
C GLU A 297 -5.09 35.69 -67.52
N LEU A 298 -4.15 35.92 -66.60
CA LEU A 298 -2.99 36.76 -66.86
C LEU A 298 -2.10 36.21 -67.99
N GLN A 299 -1.92 34.89 -68.08
CA GLN A 299 -1.19 34.27 -69.20
C GLN A 299 -1.91 34.41 -70.54
N ILE A 300 -3.25 34.45 -70.56
CA ILE A 300 -4.03 34.67 -71.78
C ILE A 300 -3.96 36.13 -72.23
N GLU A 301 -3.88 37.09 -71.31
CA GLU A 301 -3.66 38.50 -71.63
C GLU A 301 -2.26 38.74 -72.19
N ASP A 302 -1.20 38.20 -71.59
CA ASP A 302 0.18 38.34 -72.10
C ASP A 302 0.33 37.75 -73.52
N ALA A 303 -0.38 36.66 -73.83
CA ALA A 303 -0.38 36.03 -75.15
C ALA A 303 -1.19 36.80 -76.22
N LYS A 304 -1.99 37.80 -75.84
CA LYS A 304 -2.74 38.66 -76.78
C LYS A 304 -1.96 39.91 -77.23
N TRP A 305 -0.85 40.24 -76.57
CA TRP A 305 -0.01 41.39 -76.87
C TRP A 305 1.32 41.01 -77.56
N THR A 306 1.49 39.73 -77.92
CA THR A 306 2.60 39.21 -78.75
C THR A 306 2.10 38.81 -80.13
#